data_AF-A0A0E3SSL3-F1
#
_entry.id   AF-A0A0E3SSL3-F1
#
_cell.length_a   1.000
_cell.length_b   1.000
_cell.length_c   1.000
_cell.angle_alpha   90.00
_cell.angle_beta   90.00
_cell.angle_gamma   90.00
#
_symmetry.space_group_name_H-M   'P 1'
#
loop_
_entity.id
_entity.type
_entity.pdbx_description
1 polymer ?
#
loop_
_entity_poly.entity_id
_entity_poly.type
_entity_poly.pdbx_seq_one_letter_code
_entity_poly.pdbx_strand_id
1 'polypeptide(L)'
;MFERLIPKQRTTSTRLGGILILVGETMFLFSILNFIMITRLQYYSSGDSFARTIFPEYSFFLLGMFAVAFIGMWLAYVYIFPSKQKFSQEQAVKDNRSPMYNRLVEMHEEMREMQSMVKELQEKVDSLSREGQKEQ
;
A
#
# COMPACT_ATOMS: atom_id res chain seq x y z
N MET A 1 -1.48 -29.25 -9.50
CA MET A 1 -1.69 -29.88 -8.17
C MET A 1 -1.56 -28.89 -7.00
N PHE A 2 -0.86 -27.75 -7.14
CA PHE A 2 -0.69 -26.74 -6.07
C PHE A 2 -1.89 -25.79 -5.83
N GLU A 3 -2.85 -25.68 -6.75
CA GLU A 3 -4.00 -24.79 -6.61
C GLU A 3 -4.97 -25.19 -5.48
N ARG A 4 -4.97 -26.46 -5.04
CA ARG A 4 -5.81 -26.93 -3.91
C ARG A 4 -5.22 -26.61 -2.53
N LEU A 5 -3.96 -26.17 -2.45
CA LEU A 5 -3.28 -25.81 -1.20
C LEU A 5 -3.42 -24.32 -0.85
N ILE A 6 -3.88 -23.49 -1.79
CA ILE A 6 -4.04 -22.07 -1.56
C ILE A 6 -5.42 -21.83 -0.93
N PRO A 7 -5.51 -21.38 0.33
CA PRO A 7 -6.79 -21.15 0.99
C PRO A 7 -7.59 -20.07 0.23
N LYS A 8 -8.78 -20.45 -0.22
CA LYS A 8 -9.69 -19.55 -0.95
C LYS A 8 -10.23 -18.50 0.04
N GLN A 9 -9.97 -17.22 -0.20
CA GLN A 9 -10.46 -16.12 0.64
C GLN A 9 -12.00 -16.17 0.67
N ARG A 10 -12.57 -16.49 1.84
CA ARG A 10 -14.02 -16.47 2.02
C ARG A 10 -14.47 -15.03 2.15
N THR A 11 -15.54 -14.66 1.44
CA THR A 11 -16.27 -13.41 1.62
C THR A 11 -16.97 -13.46 2.99
N THR A 12 -16.23 -13.10 4.03
CA THR A 12 -16.72 -13.10 5.41
C THR A 12 -17.66 -11.92 5.65
N SER A 13 -18.73 -12.15 6.42
CA SER A 13 -19.78 -11.17 6.73
C SER A 13 -19.24 -9.88 7.35
N THR A 14 -19.81 -8.74 6.96
CA THR A 14 -19.49 -7.37 7.42
C THR A 14 -19.53 -7.22 8.95
N ARG A 15 -20.28 -8.07 9.66
CA ARG A 15 -20.39 -8.06 11.13
C ARG A 15 -19.07 -8.42 11.83
N LEU A 16 -18.34 -9.39 11.28
CA LEU A 16 -17.08 -9.85 11.86
C LEU A 16 -15.99 -8.78 11.69
N GLY A 17 -15.98 -8.11 10.54
CA GLY A 17 -15.14 -6.93 10.31
C GLY A 17 -15.49 -5.77 11.24
N GLY A 18 -16.78 -5.48 11.43
CA GLY A 18 -17.24 -4.43 12.35
C GLY A 18 -16.82 -4.67 13.81
N ILE A 19 -16.96 -5.91 14.30
CA ILE A 19 -16.50 -6.28 15.65
C ILE A 19 -14.98 -6.14 15.76
N LEU A 20 -14.23 -6.60 14.75
CA LEU A 20 -12.78 -6.49 14.74
C LEU A 20 -12.32 -5.02 14.79
N ILE A 21 -12.99 -4.13 14.05
CA ILE A 21 -12.73 -2.68 14.09
C ILE A 21 -13.02 -2.14 15.49
N LEU A 22 -14.21 -2.41 16.06
CA LEU A 22 -14.58 -1.92 17.39
C LEU A 22 -13.60 -2.36 18.48
N VAL A 23 -13.18 -3.64 18.44
CA VAL A 23 -12.19 -4.18 19.38
C VAL A 23 -10.84 -3.50 19.16
N GLY A 24 -10.41 -3.33 17.91
CA GLY A 24 -9.17 -2.63 17.56
C GLY A 24 -9.12 -1.19 18.07
N GLU A 25 -10.18 -0.41 17.80
CA GLU A 25 -10.32 0.97 18.27
C GLU A 25 -10.33 1.04 19.81
N THR A 26 -11.04 0.12 20.45
CA THR A 26 -11.08 0.05 21.93
C THR A 26 -9.70 -0.25 22.50
N MET A 27 -8.97 -1.22 21.92
CA MET A 27 -7.59 -1.53 22.33
C MET A 27 -6.65 -0.34 22.13
N PHE A 28 -6.82 0.42 21.06
CA PHE A 28 -6.05 1.64 20.82
C PHE A 28 -6.30 2.69 21.92
N LEU A 29 -7.56 2.96 22.27
CA LEU A 29 -7.89 3.87 23.38
C LEU A 29 -7.31 3.38 24.72
N PHE A 30 -7.42 2.08 25.02
CA PHE A 30 -6.78 1.49 26.20
C PHE A 30 -5.27 1.65 26.18
N SER A 31 -4.63 1.55 25.01
CA SER A 31 -3.18 1.73 24.89
C SER A 31 -2.74 3.16 25.24
N ILE A 32 -3.52 4.18 24.86
CA ILE A 32 -3.25 5.58 25.22
C ILE A 32 -3.36 5.77 26.73
N LEU A 33 -4.43 5.25 27.34
CA LEU A 33 -4.61 5.34 28.79
C LEU A 33 -3.49 4.64 29.55
N ASN A 34 -3.09 3.43 29.11
CA ASN A 34 -1.98 2.71 29.69
C ASN A 34 -0.65 3.46 29.51
N PHE A 35 -0.42 4.05 28.34
CA PHE A 35 0.77 4.86 28.09
C PHE A 35 0.83 6.05 29.07
N ILE A 36 -0.25 6.79 29.24
CA ILE A 36 -0.32 7.92 30.21
C ILE A 36 -0.09 7.42 31.64
N MET A 37 -0.66 6.28 32.02
CA MET A 37 -0.49 5.71 33.36
C MET A 37 0.96 5.31 33.63
N ILE A 38 1.57 4.54 32.74
CA ILE A 38 2.96 4.07 32.88
C ILE A 38 3.93 5.25 32.86
N THR A 39 3.75 6.20 31.93
CA THR A 39 4.61 7.38 31.85
C THR A 39 4.49 8.27 33.08
N ARG A 40 3.28 8.41 33.67
CA ARG A 40 3.10 9.11 34.94
C ARG A 40 3.82 8.42 36.09
N LEU A 41 3.68 7.10 36.22
CA LEU A 41 4.37 6.33 37.25
C LEU A 41 5.89 6.41 37.11
N GLN A 42 6.41 6.29 35.88
CA GLN A 42 7.84 6.42 35.61
C GLN A 42 8.36 7.82 35.92
N TYR A 43 7.61 8.86 35.52
CA TYR A 43 8.02 10.26 35.73
C TYR A 43 8.14 10.64 37.21
N TYR A 44 7.26 10.13 38.07
CA TYR A 44 7.31 10.34 39.51
C TYR A 44 8.07 9.25 40.28
N SER A 45 8.71 8.31 39.59
CA SER A 45 9.50 7.26 40.22
C SER A 45 10.64 7.87 41.03
N SER A 46 10.79 7.43 42.29
CA SER A 46 11.83 7.93 43.19
C SER A 46 13.24 7.51 42.77
N GLY A 47 13.37 6.43 42.00
CA GLY A 47 14.66 5.90 41.53
C GLY A 47 15.21 6.56 40.26
N ASP A 48 14.42 7.38 39.57
CA ASP A 48 14.82 8.04 38.33
C ASP A 48 14.36 9.50 38.31
N SER A 49 15.31 10.42 38.45
CA SER A 49 15.07 11.88 38.41
C SER A 49 15.40 12.49 37.04
N PHE A 50 15.87 11.70 36.07
CA PHE A 50 16.35 12.22 34.79
C PHE A 50 15.27 12.98 34.04
N ALA A 51 14.09 12.37 33.90
CA ALA A 51 12.95 12.99 33.21
C ALA A 51 12.50 14.31 33.87
N ARG A 52 12.49 14.35 35.21
CA ARG A 52 12.12 15.54 36.01
C ARG A 52 13.16 16.65 35.96
N THR A 53 14.42 16.30 35.69
CA THR A 53 15.51 17.27 35.56
C THR A 53 15.44 17.99 34.21
N ILE A 54 15.11 17.27 33.14
CA ILE A 54 15.00 17.84 31.79
C ILE A 54 13.66 18.55 31.60
N PHE A 55 12.58 17.95 32.09
CA PHE A 55 11.24 18.50 32.04
C PHE A 55 10.74 18.63 33.48
N PRO A 56 10.65 19.84 34.05
CA PRO A 56 10.17 20.02 35.43
C PRO A 56 8.68 19.70 35.57
N GLU A 57 7.89 20.00 34.53
CA GLU A 57 6.45 19.76 34.49
C GLU A 57 6.12 18.52 33.66
N TYR A 58 5.21 17.69 34.20
CA TYR A 58 4.77 16.45 33.55
C TYR A 58 4.13 16.71 32.18
N SER A 59 3.43 17.83 32.02
CA SER A 59 2.83 18.24 30.74
C SER A 59 3.89 18.49 29.65
N PHE A 60 5.04 19.07 29.99
CA PHE A 60 6.13 19.26 29.04
C PHE A 60 6.81 17.94 28.67
N PHE A 61 6.96 17.04 29.64
CA PHE A 61 7.44 15.68 29.39
C PHE A 61 6.52 14.94 28.40
N LEU A 62 5.20 14.99 28.63
CA LEU A 62 4.23 14.39 27.71
C LEU A 62 4.28 15.00 26.31
N LEU A 63 4.41 16.33 26.21
CA LEU A 63 4.51 17.02 24.91
C LEU A 63 5.81 16.64 24.19
N GLY A 64 6.93 16.51 24.91
CA GLY A 64 8.19 16.02 24.37
C GLY A 64 8.08 14.59 23.83
N MET A 65 7.45 13.69 24.59
CA MET A 65 7.17 12.32 24.16
C MET A 65 6.28 12.29 22.91
N PHE A 66 5.25 13.14 22.88
CA PHE A 66 4.37 13.27 21.72
C PHE A 66 5.13 13.76 20.48
N ALA A 67 6.02 14.75 20.62
CA ALA A 67 6.84 15.24 19.52
C ALA A 67 7.76 14.16 18.95
N VAL A 68 8.41 13.37 19.81
CA VAL A 68 9.25 12.24 19.38
C VAL A 68 8.42 11.18 18.64
N ALA A 69 7.26 10.79 19.21
CA ALA A 69 6.36 9.84 18.57
C ALA A 69 5.84 10.36 17.22
N PHE A 70 5.52 11.65 17.13
CA PHE A 70 5.07 12.31 15.91
C PHE A 70 6.16 12.29 14.83
N ILE A 71 7.41 12.61 15.18
CA ILE A 71 8.55 12.54 14.26
C ILE A 71 8.74 11.09 13.77
N GLY A 72 8.64 10.11 14.66
CA GLY A 72 8.69 8.69 14.30
C GLY A 72 7.59 8.30 13.31
N MET A 73 6.34 8.73 13.58
CA MET A 73 5.20 8.49 12.70
C MET A 73 5.38 9.19 11.34
N TRP A 74 5.88 10.43 11.33
CA TRP A 74 6.16 11.18 10.11
C TRP A 74 7.21 10.47 9.25
N LEU A 75 8.33 10.06 9.84
CA LEU A 75 9.37 9.32 9.13
C LEU A 75 8.85 7.98 8.59
N ALA A 76 8.04 7.27 9.38
CA ALA A 76 7.41 6.04 8.93
C ALA A 76 6.50 6.31 7.73
N TYR A 77 5.64 7.32 7.81
CA TYR A 77 4.69 7.71 6.76
C TYR A 77 5.40 8.12 5.47
N VAL A 78 6.45 8.94 5.56
CA VAL A 78 7.15 9.48 4.38
C VAL A 78 8.07 8.45 3.73
N TYR A 79 8.77 7.62 4.51
CA TYR A 79 9.82 6.75 3.97
C TYR A 79 9.46 5.27 4.01
N ILE A 80 8.94 4.78 5.13
CA ILE A 80 8.72 3.34 5.33
C ILE A 80 7.49 2.87 4.55
N PHE A 81 6.37 3.60 4.64
CA PHE A 81 5.13 3.21 3.97
C PHE A 81 5.26 3.16 2.45
N PRO A 82 5.77 4.20 1.76
CA PRO A 82 5.96 4.15 0.30
C PRO A 82 6.94 3.05 -0.12
N SER A 83 8.02 2.85 0.65
CA SER A 83 8.99 1.78 0.40
C SER A 83 8.34 0.39 0.48
N LYS A 84 7.56 0.13 1.53
CA LYS A 84 6.81 -1.13 1.68
C LYS A 84 5.80 -1.35 0.55
N GLN A 85 5.08 -0.30 0.16
CA GLN A 85 4.12 -0.38 -0.95
C GLN A 85 4.81 -0.70 -2.26
N LYS A 86 5.91 0.00 -2.60
CA LYS A 86 6.69 -0.24 -3.81
C LYS A 86 7.26 -1.65 -3.84
N PHE A 87 7.86 -2.12 -2.74
CA PHE A 87 8.37 -3.48 -2.62
C PHE A 87 7.28 -4.55 -2.78
N SER A 88 6.09 -4.33 -2.22
CA SER A 88 4.95 -5.24 -2.38
C SER A 88 4.44 -5.26 -3.82
N GLN A 89 4.42 -4.12 -4.52
CA GLN A 89 4.03 -4.03 -5.92
C GLN A 89 5.03 -4.73 -6.83
N GLU A 90 6.34 -4.51 -6.61
CA GLU A 90 7.40 -5.18 -7.37
C GLU A 90 7.35 -6.70 -7.21
N GLN A 91 7.10 -7.20 -5.99
CA GLN A 91 6.87 -8.63 -5.77
C GLN A 91 5.61 -9.12 -6.45
N ALA A 92 4.50 -8.37 -6.39
CA ALA A 92 3.27 -8.76 -7.06
C ALA A 92 3.45 -8.85 -8.59
N VAL A 93 4.26 -7.97 -9.19
CA VAL A 93 4.62 -8.05 -10.61
C VAL A 93 5.52 -9.25 -10.87
N LYS A 94 6.59 -9.44 -10.07
CA LYS A 94 7.54 -10.56 -10.24
C LYS A 94 6.88 -11.94 -10.11
N ASP A 95 5.90 -12.06 -9.22
CA ASP A 95 5.18 -13.31 -8.97
C ASP A 95 3.95 -13.50 -9.89
N ASN A 96 3.78 -12.66 -10.93
CA ASN A 96 2.59 -12.65 -11.80
C ASN A 96 1.24 -12.52 -11.05
N ARG A 97 1.25 -11.92 -9.86
CA ARG A 97 0.08 -11.69 -8.99
C ARG A 97 -0.53 -10.29 -9.15
N SER A 98 -0.04 -9.49 -10.11
CA SER A 98 -0.56 -8.15 -10.42
C SER A 98 -1.51 -8.20 -11.63
N PRO A 99 -2.84 -8.31 -11.42
CA PRO A 99 -3.80 -8.39 -12.53
C PRO A 99 -3.81 -7.12 -13.39
N MET A 100 -3.50 -5.95 -12.81
CA MET A 100 -3.41 -4.69 -13.56
C MET A 100 -2.22 -4.65 -14.51
N TYR A 101 -1.05 -5.12 -14.05
CA TYR A 101 0.15 -5.13 -14.89
C TYR A 101 -0.01 -6.10 -16.06
N ASN A 102 -0.49 -7.31 -15.80
CA ASN A 102 -0.70 -8.32 -16.85
C ASN A 102 -1.70 -7.83 -17.89
N ARG A 103 -2.80 -7.19 -17.47
CA ARG A 103 -3.80 -6.62 -18.38
C ARG A 103 -3.26 -5.48 -19.23
N LEU A 104 -2.35 -4.67 -18.69
CA LEU A 104 -1.67 -3.61 -19.45
C LEU A 104 -0.72 -4.19 -20.52
N VAL A 105 -0.01 -5.27 -20.20
CA VAL A 105 0.85 -5.97 -21.16
C VAL A 105 0.00 -6.57 -22.28
N GLU A 106 -1.08 -7.28 -21.94
CA GLU A 106 -2.02 -7.84 -22.92
C GLU A 106 -2.60 -6.77 -23.85
N MET A 107 -3.09 -5.65 -23.30
CA MET A 107 -3.60 -4.54 -24.11
C MET A 107 -2.54 -3.92 -25.02
N HIS A 108 -1.29 -3.86 -24.58
CA HIS A 108 -0.20 -3.33 -25.41
C HIS A 108 0.10 -4.25 -26.60
N GLU A 109 0.04 -5.55 -26.37
CA GLU A 109 0.23 -6.58 -27.40
C GLU A 109 -0.93 -6.55 -28.42
N GLU A 110 -2.18 -6.48 -27.95
CA GLU A 110 -3.36 -6.31 -28.81
C GLU A 110 -3.29 -5.03 -29.67
N MET A 111 -2.86 -3.90 -29.10
CA MET A 111 -2.70 -2.65 -29.85
C MET A 111 -1.64 -2.77 -30.95
N ARG A 112 -0.55 -3.48 -30.67
CA ARG A 112 0.52 -3.71 -31.64
C ARG A 112 0.04 -4.60 -32.78
N GLU A 113 -0.71 -5.65 -32.49
CA GLU A 113 -1.33 -6.51 -33.51
C GLU A 113 -2.31 -5.74 -34.40
N MET A 114 -3.15 -4.90 -33.80
CA MET A 114 -4.05 -4.01 -34.55
C MET A 114 -3.29 -3.06 -35.49
N GLN A 115 -2.19 -2.47 -35.03
CA GLN A 115 -1.35 -1.63 -35.89
C GLN A 115 -0.74 -2.40 -37.07
N SER A 116 -0.30 -3.65 -36.85
CA SER A 116 0.19 -4.48 -37.95
C SER A 116 -0.90 -4.83 -38.96
N MET A 117 -2.10 -5.20 -38.50
CA MET A 117 -3.22 -5.50 -39.39
C MET A 117 -3.66 -4.29 -40.22
N VAL A 118 -3.69 -3.10 -39.61
CA VAL A 118 -4.00 -1.85 -40.34
C VAL A 118 -2.96 -1.58 -41.41
N LYS A 119 -1.68 -1.81 -41.11
CA LYS A 119 -0.59 -1.62 -42.08
C LYS A 119 -0.68 -2.60 -43.25
N GLU A 120 -0.96 -3.87 -42.98
CA GLU A 120 -1.18 -4.88 -44.03
C GLU A 120 -2.41 -4.56 -44.90
N LEU A 121 -3.50 -4.08 -44.28
CA LEU A 121 -4.68 -3.64 -45.01
C LEU A 121 -4.38 -2.44 -45.90
N GLN A 122 -3.60 -1.48 -45.39
CA GLN A 122 -3.19 -0.31 -46.16
C GLN A 122 -2.31 -0.70 -47.37
N GLU A 123 -1.35 -1.61 -47.16
CA GLU A 123 -0.51 -2.13 -48.25
C GLU A 123 -1.35 -2.88 -49.31
N LYS A 124 -2.36 -3.66 -48.90
CA LYS A 124 -3.29 -4.33 -49.83
C LYS A 124 -4.19 -3.36 -50.60
N VAL A 125 -4.67 -2.30 -49.95
CA VAL A 125 -5.48 -1.27 -50.61
C VAL A 125 -4.62 -0.50 -51.63
N ASP A 126 -3.39 -0.15 -51.27
CA ASP A 126 -2.45 0.52 -52.18
C ASP A 126 -2.07 -0.36 -53.37
N SER A 127 -1.92 -1.68 -53.18
CA SER A 127 -1.65 -2.61 -54.28
C SER A 127 -2.84 -2.73 -55.24
N LEU A 128 -4.07 -2.84 -54.71
CA LEU A 128 -5.29 -2.90 -55.51
C LEU A 128 -5.55 -1.60 -56.28
N SER A 129 -5.29 -0.44 -55.65
CA SER A 129 -5.41 0.86 -56.32
C SER A 129 -4.42 1.01 -57.48
N ARG A 130 -3.21 0.46 -57.35
CA ARG A 130 -2.19 0.46 -58.42
C ARG A 130 -2.50 -0.52 -59.55
N GLU A 131 -3.15 -1.64 -59.26
CA GLU A 131 -3.62 -2.59 -60.28
C GLU A 131 -4.80 -2.04 -61.08
N GLY A 132 -5.78 -1.42 -60.41
CA GLY A 132 -6.93 -0.79 -61.09
C GLY A 132 -6.57 0.41 -61.99
N GLN A 133 -5.42 1.06 -61.76
CA GLN A 133 -4.89 2.11 -62.65
C GLN A 133 -4.14 1.58 -63.88
N LYS A 134 -3.79 0.30 -63.93
CA LYS A 134 -3.13 -0.33 -65.09
C LYS A 134 -4.10 -0.93 -66.11
N GLU A 135 -5.38 -1.07 -65.75
CA GLU A 135 -6.43 -1.60 -66.63
C GLU A 135 -7.26 -0.50 -67.33
N GLN A 136 -6.88 0.77 -67.21
CA GLN A 136 -7.38 1.90 -68.02
C GLN A 136 -6.33 2.35 -69.02
#